data_AF-A0A2R6VWV7-F1
#
_entry.id   AF-A0A2R6VWV7-F1
#
_cell.length_a   1.000
_cell.length_b   1.000
_cell.length_c   1.000
_cell.angle_alpha   90.00
_cell.angle_beta   90.00
_cell.angle_gamma   90.00
#
_symmetry.space_group_name_H-M   'P 1'
#
loop_
_entity.id
_entity.type
_entity.pdbx_description
1 polymer ?
#
loop_
_entity_poly.entity_id
_entity_poly.type
_entity_poly.pdbx_seq_one_letter_code
_entity_poly.pdbx_strand_id
1 'polypeptide(L)'
;MFSQFTRLLQGFVASKQVGEGKILPVIPQLIVPIKTALNTRDPSVINITLQLLCKLVESEEMVGESLVPYYRQLLPLMNIFKNNIENVGDAIDYAQQKKACVGELVQKTLELFEQHGGEDAFINIKYMVPTYESCVLN
;
A
#
# COMPACT_ATOMS: atom_id res chain seq x y z
N MET A 1 7.14 7.11 -18.50
CA MET A 1 6.08 7.44 -17.53
C MET A 1 6.29 6.71 -16.18
N PHE A 2 6.39 5.38 -16.16
CA PHE A 2 6.61 4.59 -14.91
C PHE A 2 7.90 4.95 -14.14
N SER A 3 9.02 5.19 -14.85
CA SER A 3 10.29 5.61 -14.22
C SER A 3 10.25 7.00 -13.58
N GLN A 4 9.37 7.90 -14.01
CA GLN A 4 9.25 9.23 -13.39
C GLN A 4 8.43 9.16 -12.10
N PHE A 5 7.35 8.37 -12.09
CA PHE A 5 6.51 8.15 -10.90
C PHE A 5 7.29 7.48 -9.76
N THR A 6 8.02 6.41 -10.08
CA THR A 6 8.88 5.72 -9.11
C THR A 6 10.00 6.61 -8.59
N ARG A 7 10.64 7.42 -9.44
CA ARG A 7 11.65 8.42 -9.01
C ARG A 7 11.05 9.53 -8.16
N LEU A 8 9.85 10.00 -8.47
CA LEU A 8 9.16 11.04 -7.69
C LEU A 8 8.86 10.53 -6.28
N LEU A 9 8.26 9.35 -6.16
CA LEU A 9 7.94 8.74 -4.87
C LEU A 9 9.20 8.31 -4.10
N GLN A 10 10.22 7.77 -4.78
CA GLN A 10 11.49 7.47 -4.13
C GLN A 10 12.18 8.74 -3.64
N GLY A 11 12.15 9.85 -4.39
CA GLY A 11 12.66 11.14 -3.95
C GLY A 11 11.88 11.68 -2.74
N PHE A 12 10.58 11.44 -2.70
CA PHE A 12 9.72 11.82 -1.59
C PHE A 12 10.01 11.01 -0.31
N VAL A 13 10.08 9.69 -0.44
CA VAL A 13 10.38 8.76 0.67
C VAL A 13 11.85 8.86 1.14
N ALA A 14 12.79 9.12 0.23
CA ALA A 14 14.20 9.36 0.57
C ALA A 14 14.40 10.70 1.27
N SER A 15 13.48 11.65 1.09
CA SER A 15 13.45 12.93 1.79
C SER A 15 12.92 12.79 3.22
N LYS A 16 13.46 11.85 4.01
CA LYS A 16 13.29 11.83 5.48
C LYS A 16 13.83 13.09 6.18
N GLN A 17 14.48 14.00 5.45
CA GLN A 17 15.03 15.26 5.95
C GLN A 17 14.18 16.49 5.59
N VAL A 18 13.07 16.31 4.89
CA VAL A 18 12.16 17.41 4.55
C VAL A 18 11.08 17.42 5.64
N GLY A 19 11.15 18.45 6.51
CA GLY A 19 10.39 18.51 7.77
C GLY A 19 8.89 18.21 7.69
N GLU A 20 8.36 17.79 8.84
CA GLU A 20 6.96 17.43 9.10
C GLU A 20 5.95 18.33 8.37
N GLY A 21 4.97 17.71 7.70
CA GLY A 21 3.77 18.38 7.17
C GLY A 21 3.83 18.76 5.69
N LYS A 22 4.88 18.38 4.95
CA LYS A 22 4.98 18.62 3.51
C LYS A 22 4.36 17.52 2.65
N ILE A 23 4.02 16.38 3.26
CA ILE A 23 3.48 15.20 2.57
C ILE A 23 1.97 15.31 2.37
N LEU A 24 1.24 15.78 3.37
CA LEU A 24 -0.22 15.86 3.34
C LEU A 24 -0.79 16.63 2.12
N PRO A 25 -0.25 17.79 1.71
CA PRO A 25 -0.80 18.55 0.58
C PRO A 25 -0.67 17.85 -0.77
N VAL A 26 0.25 16.88 -0.90
CA VAL A 26 0.48 16.16 -2.16
C VAL A 26 -0.29 14.85 -2.26
N ILE A 27 -0.85 14.32 -1.17
CA ILE A 27 -1.61 13.06 -1.16
C ILE A 27 -2.67 12.98 -2.27
N PRO A 28 -3.55 13.98 -2.49
CA PRO A 28 -4.56 13.91 -3.54
C PRO A 28 -3.97 13.74 -4.94
N GLN A 29 -2.79 14.30 -5.19
CA GLN A 29 -2.10 14.25 -6.49
C GLN A 29 -1.44 12.87 -6.73
N LEU A 30 -1.15 12.11 -5.67
CA LEU A 30 -0.56 10.78 -5.76
C LEU A 30 -1.59 9.69 -6.08
N ILE A 31 -2.88 9.93 -5.80
CA ILE A 31 -3.94 8.91 -5.91
C ILE A 31 -4.08 8.38 -7.34
N VAL A 32 -4.15 9.26 -8.34
CA VAL A 32 -4.29 8.85 -9.74
C VAL A 32 -3.07 8.03 -10.21
N PRO A 33 -1.82 8.49 -10.02
CA PRO A 33 -0.64 7.69 -10.34
C PRO A 33 -0.57 6.32 -9.63
N ILE A 34 -0.89 6.26 -8.32
CA ILE A 34 -0.93 5.00 -7.56
C ILE A 34 -1.97 4.05 -8.17
N LYS A 35 -3.18 4.55 -8.43
CA LYS A 35 -4.24 3.79 -9.07
C LYS A 35 -3.83 3.27 -10.44
N THR A 36 -3.18 4.09 -11.27
CA THR A 36 -2.68 3.69 -12.59
C THR A 36 -1.62 2.60 -12.46
N ALA A 37 -0.70 2.71 -11.50
CA ALA A 37 0.34 1.72 -11.27
C ALA A 37 -0.26 0.37 -10.83
N LEU A 38 -1.20 0.36 -9.88
CA LEU A 38 -1.91 -0.85 -9.46
C LEU A 38 -2.72 -1.49 -10.60
N ASN A 39 -3.27 -0.68 -11.50
CA ASN A 39 -4.02 -1.16 -12.67
C ASN A 39 -3.15 -1.78 -13.78
N THR A 40 -1.83 -1.60 -13.76
CA THR A 40 -0.95 -2.22 -14.77
C THR A 40 -0.99 -3.75 -14.74
N ARG A 41 -1.34 -4.35 -13.59
CA ARG A 41 -1.28 -5.79 -13.34
C ARG A 41 0.11 -6.41 -13.54
N ASP A 42 1.15 -5.60 -13.68
CA ASP A 42 2.54 -6.06 -13.67
C ASP A 42 2.98 -6.27 -12.22
N PRO A 43 3.33 -7.50 -11.80
CA PRO A 43 3.75 -7.80 -10.43
C PRO A 43 4.92 -6.94 -9.96
N SER A 44 5.85 -6.58 -10.85
CA SER A 44 7.01 -5.74 -10.51
C SER A 44 6.59 -4.32 -10.16
N VAL A 45 5.65 -3.76 -10.94
CA VAL A 45 5.06 -2.44 -10.72
C VAL A 45 4.25 -2.42 -9.43
N ILE A 46 3.40 -3.43 -9.23
CA ILE A 46 2.54 -3.54 -8.06
C ILE A 46 3.38 -3.65 -6.79
N ASN A 47 4.38 -4.53 -6.77
CA ASN A 47 5.25 -4.71 -5.61
C ASN A 47 5.93 -3.40 -5.19
N ILE A 48 6.49 -2.66 -6.16
CA ILE A 48 7.11 -1.37 -5.88
C ILE A 48 6.06 -0.37 -5.36
N THR A 49 4.87 -0.35 -5.95
CA THR A 49 3.80 0.57 -5.56
C THR A 49 3.30 0.29 -4.13
N LEU A 50 3.08 -0.97 -3.77
CA LEU A 50 2.68 -1.37 -2.41
C LEU A 50 3.76 -1.04 -1.38
N GLN A 51 5.04 -1.33 -1.69
CA GLN A 51 6.15 -0.96 -0.80
C GLN A 51 6.26 0.55 -0.60
N LEU A 52 6.00 1.35 -1.64
CA LEU A 52 5.98 2.80 -1.52
C LEU A 52 4.80 3.29 -0.69
N LEU A 53 3.63 2.65 -0.80
CA LEU A 53 2.47 2.95 0.04
C LEU A 53 2.74 2.65 1.52
N CYS A 54 3.35 1.51 1.85
CA CYS A 54 3.76 1.21 3.22
C CYS A 54 4.66 2.32 3.78
N LYS A 55 5.73 2.68 3.05
CA LYS A 55 6.67 3.73 3.48
C LYS A 55 6.03 5.11 3.57
N LEU A 56 5.05 5.40 2.71
CA LEU A 56 4.31 6.67 2.73
C LEU A 56 3.47 6.78 4.00
N VAL A 57 2.73 5.73 4.36
CA VAL A 57 1.91 5.73 5.58
C VAL A 57 2.76 5.80 6.84
N GLU A 58 3.89 5.09 6.86
CA GLU A 58 4.84 5.11 7.97
C GLU A 58 5.67 6.41 8.06
N SER A 59 5.51 7.35 7.11
CA SER A 59 6.35 8.56 7.05
C SER A 59 5.91 9.68 7.98
N GLU A 60 4.60 9.88 8.15
CA GLU A 60 4.01 10.91 9.02
C GLU A 60 2.68 10.41 9.59
N GLU A 61 2.38 10.76 10.84
CA GLU A 61 1.21 10.29 11.60
C GLU A 61 -0.12 10.51 10.85
N MET A 62 -0.32 11.71 10.29
CA MET A 62 -1.59 12.11 9.65
C MET A 62 -1.77 11.56 8.22
N VAL A 63 -0.77 10.87 7.66
CA VAL A 63 -0.85 10.42 6.26
C VAL A 63 -1.85 9.29 6.09
N GLY A 64 -1.93 8.37 7.06
CA GLY A 64 -2.91 7.28 7.03
C GLY A 64 -4.33 7.81 7.02
N GLU A 65 -4.67 8.74 7.92
CA GLU A 65 -5.98 9.39 7.97
C GLU A 65 -6.32 10.12 6.66
N SER A 66 -5.35 10.82 6.07
CA SER A 66 -5.52 11.52 4.80
C SER A 66 -5.83 10.58 3.61
N LEU A 67 -5.45 9.30 3.71
CA LEU A 67 -5.69 8.30 2.67
C LEU A 67 -7.09 7.67 2.72
N VAL A 68 -7.77 7.72 3.87
CA VAL A 68 -9.11 7.10 4.07
C VAL A 68 -10.14 7.50 3.01
N PRO A 69 -10.28 8.79 2.61
CA PRO A 69 -11.22 9.20 1.56
C PRO A 69 -10.98 8.52 0.21
N TYR A 70 -9.78 7.99 -0.02
CA TYR A 70 -9.35 7.39 -1.28
C TYR A 70 -9.39 5.86 -1.27
N TYR A 71 -9.69 5.22 -0.14
CA TYR A 71 -9.78 3.75 -0.02
C TYR A 71 -10.71 3.13 -1.07
N ARG A 72 -11.85 3.79 -1.36
CA ARG A 72 -12.79 3.33 -2.40
C ARG A 72 -12.17 3.21 -3.79
N GLN A 73 -11.11 3.98 -4.07
CA GLN A 73 -10.44 3.97 -5.37
C GLN A 73 -9.27 2.98 -5.44
N LEU A 74 -8.62 2.72 -4.29
CA LEU A 74 -7.38 1.95 -4.21
C LEU A 74 -7.62 0.50 -3.80
N LEU A 75 -8.44 0.27 -2.78
CA LEU A 75 -8.60 -1.04 -2.16
C LEU A 75 -9.24 -2.12 -3.05
N PRO A 76 -10.18 -1.80 -3.96
CA PRO A 76 -10.69 -2.81 -4.89
C PRO A 76 -9.59 -3.44 -5.76
N LEU A 77 -8.54 -2.67 -6.10
CA LEU A 77 -7.40 -3.18 -6.87
C LEU A 77 -6.53 -4.10 -6.02
N MET A 78 -6.28 -3.73 -4.76
CA MET A 78 -5.51 -4.56 -3.83
C MET A 78 -6.22 -5.89 -3.54
N ASN A 79 -7.56 -5.87 -3.41
CA ASN A 79 -8.36 -7.07 -3.16
C ASN A 79 -8.16 -8.14 -4.25
N ILE A 80 -7.99 -7.74 -5.52
CA ILE A 80 -7.72 -8.67 -6.63
C ILE A 80 -6.42 -9.47 -6.40
N PHE A 81 -5.41 -8.83 -5.80
CA PHE A 81 -4.10 -9.44 -5.58
C PHE A 81 -3.93 -10.06 -4.19
N LYS A 82 -4.90 -9.91 -3.28
CA LYS A 82 -4.80 -10.40 -1.90
C LYS A 82 -4.52 -11.90 -1.80
N ASN A 83 -5.15 -12.68 -2.68
CA ASN A 83 -4.99 -14.15 -2.72
C ASN A 83 -3.82 -14.61 -3.61
N ASN A 84 -3.02 -13.68 -4.14
CA ASN A 84 -1.88 -14.00 -4.97
C ASN A 84 -0.67 -14.34 -4.09
N ILE A 85 -0.86 -15.35 -3.26
CA ILE A 85 0.16 -15.99 -2.43
C ILE A 85 0.58 -17.23 -3.23
N GLU A 86 1.82 -17.25 -3.72
CA GLU A 86 2.34 -18.45 -4.40
C GLU A 86 2.36 -19.59 -3.39
N ASN A 87 1.51 -20.61 -3.61
CA ASN A 87 1.54 -21.86 -2.84
C ASN A 87 2.78 -22.64 -3.25
N VAL A 88 3.90 -22.30 -2.62
CA VAL A 88 5.09 -23.14 -2.65
C VAL A 88 4.80 -24.29 -1.71
N GLY A 89 4.33 -25.42 -2.24
CA GLY A 89 4.31 -26.69 -1.50
C GLY A 89 5.70 -27.05 -0.99
N ASP A 90 5.85 -28.12 -0.20
CA ASP A 90 7.02 -28.55 0.61
C ASP A 90 8.47 -28.35 0.05
N ALA A 91 8.66 -27.96 -1.20
CA ALA A 91 9.89 -27.40 -1.73
C ALA A 91 10.14 -25.98 -1.17
N ILE A 92 10.89 -25.87 -0.08
CA ILE A 92 11.41 -24.59 0.44
C ILE A 92 12.26 -23.92 -0.67
N ASP A 93 11.65 -23.01 -1.42
CA ASP A 93 12.34 -22.28 -2.46
C ASP A 93 13.06 -21.08 -1.82
N TYR A 94 14.34 -21.27 -1.49
CA TYR A 94 15.21 -20.27 -0.85
C TYR A 94 15.28 -18.93 -1.61
N ALA A 95 14.82 -18.89 -2.87
CA ALA A 95 14.69 -17.66 -3.66
C ALA A 95 13.56 -16.71 -3.20
N GLN A 96 12.59 -17.19 -2.39
CA GLN A 96 11.49 -16.37 -1.88
C GLN A 96 11.94 -15.29 -0.87
N GLN A 97 13.08 -15.47 -0.20
CA GLN A 97 13.61 -14.49 0.77
C GLN A 97 13.84 -13.08 0.17
N LYS A 98 13.86 -12.94 -1.16
CA LYS A 98 14.07 -11.65 -1.87
C LYS A 98 12.84 -11.09 -2.60
N LYS A 99 11.73 -11.83 -2.70
CA LYS A 99 10.49 -11.35 -3.32
C LYS A 99 9.35 -11.57 -2.34
N ALA A 100 9.04 -10.54 -1.55
CA ALA A 100 7.80 -10.51 -0.80
C ALA A 100 6.64 -10.80 -1.76
N CYS A 101 5.79 -11.76 -1.39
CA CYS A 101 4.69 -12.15 -2.26
C CYS A 101 3.70 -10.98 -2.37
N VAL A 102 3.09 -10.77 -3.54
CA VAL A 102 2.19 -9.62 -3.75
C VAL A 102 1.04 -9.66 -2.73
N GLY A 103 0.51 -10.85 -2.43
CA GLY A 103 -0.53 -11.03 -1.41
C GLY A 103 -0.10 -10.63 -0.01
N GLU A 104 1.13 -10.98 0.39
CA GLU A 104 1.70 -10.58 1.70
C GLU A 104 1.88 -9.06 1.79
N LEU A 105 2.36 -8.42 0.72
CA LEU A 105 2.50 -6.98 0.67
C LEU A 105 1.14 -6.27 0.70
N VAL A 106 0.12 -6.82 0.04
CA VAL A 106 -1.25 -6.32 0.15
C VAL A 106 -1.72 -6.39 1.60
N GLN A 107 -1.58 -7.55 2.24
CA GLN A 107 -2.00 -7.74 3.62
C GLN A 107 -1.31 -6.74 4.56
N LYS A 108 0.02 -6.62 4.48
CA LYS A 108 0.79 -5.64 5.25
C LYS A 108 0.34 -4.20 4.98
N THR A 109 0.00 -3.86 3.73
CA THR A 109 -0.48 -2.52 3.39
C THR A 109 -1.82 -2.22 4.04
N LEU A 110 -2.75 -3.19 4.05
CA LEU A 110 -4.06 -3.05 4.70
C LEU A 110 -3.95 -2.87 6.22
N GLU A 111 -3.04 -3.61 6.86
CA GLU A 111 -2.76 -3.48 8.29
C GLU A 111 -2.23 -2.09 8.65
N LEU A 112 -1.27 -1.57 7.87
CA LEU A 112 -0.77 -0.21 8.06
C LEU A 112 -1.86 0.85 7.86
N PHE A 113 -2.74 0.64 6.87
CA PHE A 113 -3.88 1.52 6.60
C PHE A 113 -4.89 1.53 7.75
N GLU A 114 -5.09 0.40 8.43
CA GLU A 114 -5.91 0.33 9.64
C GLU A 114 -5.23 1.03 10.81
N GLN A 115 -3.95 0.71 11.06
CA GLN A 115 -3.19 1.23 12.21
C GLN A 115 -3.03 2.76 12.18
N HIS A 116 -2.91 3.37 10.98
CA HIS A 116 -2.67 4.81 10.83
C HIS A 116 -3.87 5.56 10.27
N GLY A 117 -4.97 4.89 9.94
CA GLY A 117 -6.13 5.49 9.29
C GLY A 117 -7.18 6.08 10.24
N GLY A 118 -6.97 5.99 11.55
CA GLY A 118 -7.93 6.45 12.56
C GLY A 118 -9.16 5.55 12.69
N GLU A 119 -10.18 6.03 13.42
CA GLU A 119 -11.34 5.24 13.87
C GLU A 119 -12.16 4.62 12.72
N ASP A 120 -12.27 5.34 11.59
CA ASP A 120 -13.09 4.91 10.45
C ASP A 120 -12.35 3.99 9.46
N ALA A 121 -11.05 3.76 9.66
CA ALA A 121 -10.22 3.02 8.70
C ALA A 121 -10.72 1.60 8.49
N PHE A 122 -10.96 0.87 9.58
CA PHE A 122 -11.38 -0.53 9.53
C PHE A 122 -12.69 -0.72 8.77
N ILE A 123 -13.72 0.10 9.05
CA ILE A 123 -15.03 0.00 8.38
C ILE A 123 -14.88 0.24 6.88
N ASN A 124 -14.08 1.23 6.47
CA ASN A 124 -13.84 1.52 5.06
C ASN A 124 -13.04 0.40 4.37
N ILE A 125 -12.04 -0.18 5.06
CA ILE A 125 -11.28 -1.33 4.55
C ILE A 125 -12.20 -2.54 4.40
N LYS A 126 -12.96 -2.90 5.44
CA LYS A 126 -13.87 -4.05 5.45
C LYS A 126 -14.94 -3.97 4.38
N TYR A 127 -15.44 -2.77 4.08
CA TYR A 127 -16.40 -2.55 3.01
C TYR A 127 -15.80 -2.85 1.61
N MET A 128 -14.53 -2.54 1.41
CA MET A 128 -13.84 -2.73 0.12
C MET A 128 -13.17 -4.10 -0.01
N VAL A 129 -12.75 -4.68 1.11
CA VAL A 129 -12.04 -5.96 1.22
C VAL A 129 -12.78 -6.80 2.28
N PRO A 130 -13.90 -7.47 1.91
CA PRO A 130 -14.73 -8.19 2.88
C PRO A 130 -14.00 -9.30 3.64
N THR A 131 -12.94 -9.85 3.06
CA THR A 131 -12.10 -10.90 3.64
C THR A 131 -11.01 -10.37 4.56
N TYR A 132 -10.86 -9.06 4.73
CA TYR A 132 -9.90 -8.49 5.68
C TYR A 132 -10.39 -8.66 7.12
N GLU A 133 -9.50 -9.02 8.02
CA GLU A 133 -9.74 -9.16 9.46
C GLU A 133 -8.91 -8.10 10.19
N SER A 134 -9.48 -7.50 11.24
CA SER A 134 -8.83 -6.40 11.96
C SER A 134 -7.53 -6.87 12.60
N CYS A 135 -6.48 -6.07 12.51
CA CYS A 135 -5.22 -6.32 13.21
C CYS A 135 -5.13 -5.59 14.56
N VAL A 136 -6.07 -4.68 14.86
CA VAL A 136 -6.07 -3.83 16.07
C VAL A 136 -7.14 -4.27 17.07
N LEU A 137 -8.31 -4.70 16.59
CA LEU A 137 -9.44 -5.14 17.40
C LEU A 137 -9.39 -6.67 17.56
N ASN A 138 -8.61 -7.15 18.53
CA ASN A 138 -8.57 -8.55 18.97
C ASN A 138 -9.24 -8.74 20.32
#